data_AF-A0A8I0FVZ7-F1
#
_entry.id   AF-A0A8I0FVZ7-F1
#
_cell.length_a   1.000
_cell.length_b   1.000
_cell.length_c   1.000
_cell.angle_alpha   90.00
_cell.angle_beta   90.00
_cell.angle_gamma   90.00
#
_symmetry.space_group_name_H-M   'P 1'
#
loop_
_entity.id
_entity.type
_entity.pdbx_description
1 polymer ?
#
loop_
_entity_poly.entity_id
_entity_poly.type
_entity_poly.pdbx_seq_one_letter_code
_entity_poly.pdbx_strand_id
1 'polypeptide(L)'
;MDLVGRRVSVRHRSGDGARDVVGRVLSAEPDGLRIERRDGELAFVPAGTVLAMRVVPDRPVRTRAAGAISSEDLTRVTSRGWPATESVPLGAWELRAASGFTGRANSAAVHGDPGTDDPFGAVVDFYRARDLRPLVQIVEDSAWHQRFVEAGWVGVTDQPPGAIVQVADLRDVPAADPEAIVADHATDGWLRHYGRVRDASTARAVLEGPATVGFVSIGDAAIGRIVVTGEWAGLAAVEVDPAHRRQGLARRIVETSLAWAAAHGADKAYLQTMRDNHPAIALYAPFGFRTHHAYRYLTAP
;
A
#
# COMPACT_ATOMS: atom_id res chain seq x y z
N MET A 1 -4.37 6.85 -31.29
CA MET A 1 -4.85 7.49 -30.05
C MET A 1 -3.92 7.05 -28.95
N ASP A 2 -3.23 7.99 -28.31
CA ASP A 2 -2.38 7.64 -27.17
C ASP A 2 -3.28 7.24 -25.99
N LEU A 3 -3.22 5.96 -25.62
CA LEU A 3 -4.02 5.38 -24.54
C LEU A 3 -3.28 5.40 -23.22
N VAL A 4 -1.95 5.58 -23.23
CA VAL A 4 -1.13 5.50 -22.02
C VAL A 4 -1.58 6.58 -21.03
N GLY A 5 -1.73 6.19 -19.78
CA GLY A 5 -2.25 7.04 -18.71
C GLY A 5 -3.75 7.28 -18.76
N ARG A 6 -4.50 6.83 -19.78
CA ARG A 6 -5.97 6.96 -19.82
C ARG A 6 -6.64 5.82 -19.06
N ARG A 7 -7.75 6.13 -18.38
CA ARG A 7 -8.63 5.11 -17.80
C ARG A 7 -9.54 4.55 -18.89
N VAL A 8 -9.56 3.24 -19.04
CA VAL A 8 -10.31 2.52 -20.07
C VAL A 8 -11.21 1.46 -19.47
N SER A 9 -12.27 1.11 -20.20
CA SER A 9 -13.06 -0.10 -20.01
C SER A 9 -12.87 -0.95 -21.26
N VAL A 10 -12.26 -2.13 -21.11
CA VAL A 10 -11.97 -3.06 -22.20
C VAL A 10 -12.75 -4.34 -21.97
N ARG A 11 -13.69 -4.62 -22.88
CA ARG A 11 -14.34 -5.92 -22.96
C ARG A 11 -13.50 -6.82 -23.84
N HIS A 12 -13.10 -7.98 -23.34
CA HIS A 12 -12.25 -8.91 -24.07
C HIS A 12 -12.71 -10.36 -23.89
N ARG A 13 -12.38 -11.20 -24.87
CA ARG A 13 -12.62 -12.63 -24.82
C ARG A 13 -11.71 -13.28 -23.78
N SER A 14 -12.29 -14.11 -22.92
CA SER A 14 -11.59 -14.84 -21.86
C SER A 14 -12.26 -16.21 -21.68
N GLY A 15 -11.52 -17.28 -21.99
CA GLY A 15 -12.09 -18.62 -22.14
C GLY A 15 -13.21 -18.62 -23.20
N ASP A 16 -14.33 -19.26 -22.88
CA ASP A 16 -15.52 -19.33 -23.74
C ASP A 16 -16.44 -18.10 -23.63
N GLY A 17 -16.06 -17.11 -22.82
CA GLY A 17 -16.87 -15.94 -22.53
C GLY A 17 -16.19 -14.60 -22.83
N ALA A 18 -16.83 -13.53 -22.35
CA ALA A 18 -16.28 -12.18 -22.37
C ALA A 18 -16.20 -11.63 -20.95
N ARG A 19 -15.13 -10.90 -20.65
CA ARG A 19 -14.92 -10.21 -19.38
C ARG A 19 -14.58 -8.75 -19.62
N ASP A 20 -14.86 -7.91 -18.63
CA ASP A 20 -14.52 -6.51 -18.66
C ASP A 20 -13.33 -6.23 -17.73
N VAL A 21 -12.34 -5.52 -18.24
CA VAL A 21 -11.22 -4.96 -17.47
C VAL A 21 -11.36 -3.46 -17.48
N VAL A 22 -11.40 -2.86 -16.29
CA VAL A 22 -11.47 -1.40 -16.12
C VAL A 22 -10.29 -0.93 -15.30
N GLY A 23 -9.56 0.04 -15.81
CA GLY A 23 -8.34 0.52 -15.17
C GLY A 23 -7.55 1.51 -16.01
N ARG A 24 -6.38 1.93 -15.52
CA ARG A 24 -5.47 2.85 -16.20
C ARG A 24 -4.51 2.07 -17.10
N VAL A 25 -4.37 2.48 -18.36
CA VAL A 25 -3.42 1.85 -19.29
C VAL A 25 -2.00 2.28 -18.92
N LEU A 26 -1.14 1.31 -18.59
CA LEU A 26 0.27 1.51 -18.30
C LEU A 26 1.14 1.39 -19.56
N SER A 27 0.78 0.46 -20.45
CA SER A 27 1.40 0.33 -21.77
C SER A 27 0.40 -0.18 -22.78
N ALA A 28 0.57 0.25 -24.03
CA ALA A 28 -0.22 -0.18 -25.17
C ALA A 28 0.75 -0.59 -26.28
N GLU A 29 1.02 -1.88 -26.35
CA GLU A 29 1.98 -2.50 -27.26
C GLU A 29 1.24 -3.31 -28.33
N PRO A 30 1.90 -3.74 -29.43
CA PRO A 30 1.27 -4.55 -30.47
C PRO A 30 0.66 -5.87 -29.98
N ASP A 31 1.17 -6.43 -28.88
CA ASP A 31 0.69 -7.69 -28.29
C ASP A 31 -0.54 -7.49 -27.38
N GLY A 32 -0.76 -6.28 -26.84
CA GLY A 32 -1.91 -5.98 -26.01
C GLY A 32 -1.76 -4.76 -25.09
N LEU A 33 -2.68 -4.67 -24.14
CA LEU A 33 -2.75 -3.59 -23.16
C LEU A 33 -2.35 -4.13 -21.78
N ARG A 34 -1.44 -3.43 -21.09
CA ARG A 34 -1.26 -3.59 -19.63
C ARG A 34 -2.09 -2.54 -18.91
N ILE A 35 -2.99 -2.99 -18.05
CA ILE A 35 -3.97 -2.14 -17.36
C ILE A 35 -3.84 -2.32 -15.85
N GLU A 36 -3.60 -1.24 -15.12
CA GLU A 36 -3.69 -1.22 -13.66
C GLU A 36 -5.14 -1.05 -13.21
N ARG A 37 -5.63 -2.01 -12.43
CA ARG A 37 -6.99 -2.03 -11.88
C ARG A 37 -7.11 -1.11 -10.67
N ARG A 38 -8.33 -0.90 -10.20
CA ARG A 38 -8.62 0.00 -9.06
C ARG A 38 -7.90 -0.36 -7.76
N ASP A 39 -7.52 -1.61 -7.57
CA ASP A 39 -6.79 -2.09 -6.40
C ASP A 39 -5.27 -2.12 -6.63
N GLY A 40 -4.80 -1.71 -7.80
CA GLY A 40 -3.40 -1.79 -8.23
C GLY A 40 -2.99 -3.13 -8.84
N GLU A 41 -3.90 -4.09 -8.98
CA GLU A 41 -3.59 -5.34 -9.71
C GLU A 41 -3.34 -5.03 -11.20
N LEU A 42 -2.31 -5.67 -11.77
CA LEU A 42 -2.01 -5.56 -13.20
C LEU A 42 -2.78 -6.62 -13.99
N ALA A 43 -3.54 -6.19 -14.99
CA ALA A 43 -4.20 -7.04 -15.96
C ALA A 43 -3.55 -6.88 -17.33
N PHE A 44 -3.35 -7.99 -18.04
CA PHE A 44 -2.96 -7.98 -19.45
C PHE A 44 -4.15 -8.37 -20.32
N VAL A 45 -4.46 -7.54 -21.33
CA VAL A 45 -5.49 -7.81 -22.32
C VAL A 45 -4.83 -7.98 -23.69
N PRO A 46 -4.74 -9.21 -24.23
CA PRO A 46 -4.14 -9.44 -25.53
C PRO A 46 -4.91 -8.73 -26.66
N ALA A 47 -4.21 -8.12 -27.61
CA ALA A 47 -4.81 -7.32 -28.67
C ALA A 47 -5.90 -8.09 -29.46
N GLY A 48 -5.62 -9.36 -29.82
CA GLY A 48 -6.55 -10.23 -30.55
C GLY A 48 -7.77 -10.73 -29.75
N THR A 49 -7.92 -10.29 -28.49
CA THR A 49 -9.08 -10.65 -27.65
C THR A 49 -10.04 -9.49 -27.43
N VAL A 50 -9.66 -8.26 -27.78
CA VAL A 50 -10.47 -7.06 -27.53
C VAL A 50 -11.76 -7.11 -28.37
N LEU A 51 -12.90 -7.07 -27.69
CA LEU A 51 -14.24 -7.05 -28.30
C LEU A 51 -14.80 -5.63 -28.38
N ALA A 52 -14.51 -4.81 -27.35
CA ALA A 52 -14.87 -3.39 -27.31
C ALA A 52 -13.95 -2.65 -26.34
N MET A 53 -13.65 -1.39 -26.63
CA MET A 53 -12.88 -0.52 -25.74
C MET A 53 -13.44 0.89 -25.78
N ARG A 54 -13.48 1.53 -24.61
CA ARG A 54 -13.77 2.97 -24.49
C ARG A 54 -12.92 3.61 -23.41
N VAL A 55 -12.53 4.86 -23.64
CA VAL A 55 -12.02 5.74 -22.58
C VAL A 55 -13.18 6.08 -21.65
N VAL A 56 -12.93 5.99 -20.35
CA VAL A 56 -13.89 6.32 -19.30
C VAL A 56 -13.33 7.49 -18.46
N PRO A 57 -14.18 8.23 -17.72
CA PRO A 57 -13.68 9.28 -16.83
C PRO A 57 -12.62 8.75 -15.86
N ASP A 58 -11.59 9.56 -15.60
CA ASP A 58 -10.51 9.20 -14.66
C ASP A 58 -11.07 8.93 -13.26
N ARG A 59 -12.02 9.77 -12.82
CA ARG A 59 -12.72 9.60 -11.56
C ARG A 59 -14.10 8.96 -11.79
N PRO A 60 -14.44 7.84 -11.13
CA PRO A 60 -15.76 7.24 -11.24
C PRO A 60 -16.84 8.21 -10.76
N VAL A 61 -17.97 8.30 -11.49
CA VAL A 61 -19.13 9.13 -11.10
C VAL A 61 -19.76 8.66 -9.79
N ARG A 62 -19.62 7.36 -9.48
CA ARG A 62 -19.99 6.76 -8.19
C ARG A 62 -18.85 5.90 -7.69
N THR A 63 -18.28 6.29 -6.57
CA THR A 63 -17.21 5.54 -5.90
C THR A 63 -17.81 4.84 -4.68
N ARG A 64 -17.37 3.62 -4.40
CA ARG A 64 -17.69 3.00 -3.09
C ARG A 64 -16.91 3.78 -2.03
N ALA A 65 -17.52 4.01 -0.87
CA ALA A 65 -16.81 4.66 0.23
C ALA A 65 -15.56 3.86 0.63
N ALA A 66 -14.50 4.55 1.05
CA ALA A 66 -13.24 3.91 1.45
C ALA A 66 -13.43 2.84 2.53
N GLY A 67 -14.36 3.07 3.47
CA GLY A 67 -14.67 2.11 4.53
C GLY A 67 -15.48 0.88 4.09
N ALA A 68 -15.85 0.75 2.82
CA ALA A 68 -16.62 -0.39 2.31
C ALA A 68 -15.74 -1.51 1.70
N ILE A 69 -14.42 -1.30 1.61
CA ILE A 69 -13.47 -2.35 1.22
C ILE A 69 -13.38 -3.40 2.34
N SER A 70 -13.11 -4.66 2.01
CA SER A 70 -12.83 -5.65 3.04
C SER A 70 -11.43 -5.42 3.63
N SER A 71 -11.18 -5.86 4.87
CA SER A 71 -9.83 -5.81 5.45
C SER A 71 -8.84 -6.63 4.62
N GLU A 72 -9.26 -7.77 4.07
CA GLU A 72 -8.43 -8.62 3.21
C GLU A 72 -8.04 -7.94 1.90
N ASP A 73 -8.98 -7.31 1.20
CA ASP A 73 -8.70 -6.54 -0.02
C ASP A 73 -7.80 -5.35 0.29
N LEU A 74 -8.04 -4.66 1.41
CA LEU A 74 -7.20 -3.52 1.80
C LEU A 74 -5.79 -3.96 2.18
N THR A 75 -5.61 -5.13 2.81
CA THR A 75 -4.27 -5.71 3.05
C THR A 75 -3.49 -5.86 1.74
N ARG A 76 -4.12 -6.40 0.68
CA ARG A 76 -3.50 -6.53 -0.65
C ARG A 76 -3.06 -5.17 -1.20
N VAL A 77 -3.94 -4.16 -1.15
CA VAL A 77 -3.61 -2.79 -1.57
C VAL A 77 -2.43 -2.24 -0.77
N THR A 78 -2.45 -2.39 0.56
CA THR A 78 -1.39 -1.85 1.41
C THR A 78 -0.04 -2.55 1.21
N SER A 79 -0.05 -3.82 0.81
CA SER A 79 1.16 -4.60 0.48
C SER A 79 1.81 -4.05 -0.79
N ARG A 80 1.03 -3.78 -1.84
CA ARG A 80 1.51 -3.16 -3.08
C ARG A 80 2.08 -1.75 -2.87
N GLY A 81 1.54 -0.99 -1.92
CA GLY A 81 2.06 0.34 -1.59
C GLY A 81 3.33 0.35 -0.71
N TRP A 82 3.71 -0.81 -0.16
CA TRP A 82 4.95 -1.03 0.60
C TRP A 82 5.53 -2.41 0.25
N PRO A 83 6.00 -2.59 -1.00
CA PRO A 83 6.37 -3.90 -1.52
C PRO A 83 7.63 -4.43 -0.84
N ALA A 84 7.74 -5.75 -0.76
CA ALA A 84 8.99 -6.40 -0.41
C ALA A 84 9.91 -6.51 -1.63
N THR A 85 11.21 -6.73 -1.41
CA THR A 85 12.15 -6.99 -2.51
C THR A 85 11.93 -8.38 -3.11
N GLU A 86 11.37 -9.28 -2.31
CA GLU A 86 10.89 -10.59 -2.74
C GLU A 86 9.48 -10.82 -2.20
N SER A 87 8.55 -11.13 -3.12
CA SER A 87 7.19 -11.53 -2.82
C SER A 87 6.89 -12.88 -3.48
N VAL A 88 6.50 -13.87 -2.69
CA VAL A 88 6.15 -15.21 -3.15
C VAL A 88 4.70 -15.51 -2.78
N PRO A 89 3.82 -15.85 -3.74
CA PRO A 89 2.44 -16.20 -3.44
C PRO A 89 2.37 -17.54 -2.68
N LEU A 90 1.51 -17.61 -1.67
CA LEU A 90 1.10 -18.85 -1.00
C LEU A 90 -0.44 -18.91 -1.07
N GLY A 91 -0.95 -19.47 -2.16
CA GLY A 91 -2.37 -19.36 -2.51
C GLY A 91 -2.79 -17.89 -2.58
N ALA A 92 -3.77 -17.52 -1.78
CA ALA A 92 -4.20 -16.14 -1.64
C ALA A 92 -3.24 -15.30 -0.79
N TRP A 93 -2.37 -15.86 0.06
CA TRP A 93 -1.43 -15.08 0.89
C TRP A 93 -0.21 -14.60 0.09
N GLU A 94 0.54 -13.67 0.67
CA GLU A 94 1.80 -13.19 0.11
C GLU A 94 2.93 -13.32 1.16
N LEU A 95 3.94 -14.13 0.87
CA LEU A 95 5.16 -14.26 1.67
C LEU A 95 6.16 -13.19 1.24
N ARG A 96 6.56 -12.33 2.17
CA ARG A 96 7.31 -11.10 1.89
C ARG A 96 8.65 -11.09 2.60
N ALA A 97 9.73 -10.82 1.87
CA ALA A 97 11.08 -10.68 2.41
C ALA A 97 11.81 -9.45 1.81
N ALA A 98 12.43 -8.67 2.69
CA ALA A 98 13.18 -7.47 2.35
C ALA A 98 14.29 -7.22 3.37
N SER A 99 15.11 -8.25 3.64
CA SER A 99 16.30 -8.18 4.50
C SER A 99 16.09 -7.47 5.86
N GLY A 100 14.91 -7.64 6.47
CA GLY A 100 14.53 -7.04 7.75
C GLY A 100 14.01 -5.59 7.68
N PHE A 101 14.01 -4.94 6.52
CA PHE A 101 13.43 -3.61 6.32
C PHE A 101 12.08 -3.70 5.59
N THR A 102 10.93 -3.56 6.21
CA THR A 102 10.55 -3.45 7.63
C THR A 102 9.62 -4.62 7.96
N GLY A 103 8.98 -4.67 9.14
CA GLY A 103 7.98 -5.71 9.44
C GLY A 103 6.89 -5.88 8.37
N ARG A 104 6.43 -4.78 7.74
CA ARG A 104 5.45 -4.83 6.64
C ARG A 104 5.98 -5.54 5.39
N ALA A 105 7.28 -5.46 5.12
CA ALA A 105 7.92 -6.12 3.97
C ALA A 105 8.63 -7.44 4.36
N ASN A 106 8.54 -7.85 5.63
CA ASN A 106 9.22 -9.04 6.18
C ASN A 106 8.24 -9.87 7.04
N SER A 107 7.01 -10.01 6.58
CA SER A 107 5.98 -10.83 7.21
C SER A 107 4.98 -11.32 6.18
N ALA A 108 4.40 -12.49 6.38
CA ALA A 108 3.37 -12.99 5.49
C ALA A 108 2.13 -12.09 5.60
N ALA A 109 1.65 -11.55 4.48
CA ALA A 109 0.36 -10.89 4.41
C ALA A 109 -0.73 -11.95 4.34
N VAL A 110 -1.47 -12.10 5.43
CA VAL A 110 -2.53 -13.11 5.56
C VAL A 110 -3.85 -12.53 5.06
N HIS A 111 -4.39 -13.10 3.99
CA HIS A 111 -5.69 -12.76 3.43
C HIS A 111 -6.26 -13.88 2.55
N GLY A 112 -7.53 -14.25 2.73
CA GLY A 112 -8.13 -15.34 1.96
C GLY A 112 -7.52 -16.71 2.28
N ASP A 113 -7.60 -17.64 1.32
CA ASP A 113 -7.20 -19.04 1.45
C ASP A 113 -5.75 -19.29 0.98
N PRO A 114 -4.83 -19.82 1.82
CA PRO A 114 -3.46 -20.11 1.42
C PRO A 114 -3.32 -21.29 0.45
N GLY A 115 -4.39 -22.06 0.19
CA GLY A 115 -4.39 -23.13 -0.81
C GLY A 115 -3.44 -24.29 -0.50
N THR A 116 -3.16 -24.52 0.79
CA THR A 116 -2.31 -25.61 1.30
C THR A 116 -2.86 -26.14 2.62
N ASP A 117 -2.62 -27.43 2.88
CA ASP A 117 -3.00 -28.09 4.13
C ASP A 117 -2.06 -27.76 5.30
N ASP A 118 -0.83 -27.31 5.02
CA ASP A 118 0.14 -26.87 6.03
C ASP A 118 0.61 -25.42 5.76
N PRO A 119 -0.24 -24.41 6.02
CA PRO A 119 0.15 -23.02 5.84
C PRO A 119 1.20 -22.57 6.88
N PHE A 120 1.19 -23.13 8.09
CA PHE A 120 2.11 -22.70 9.15
C PHE A 120 3.55 -23.13 8.87
N GLY A 121 3.76 -24.39 8.46
CA GLY A 121 5.06 -24.90 8.04
C GLY A 121 5.61 -24.12 6.86
N ALA A 122 4.78 -23.87 5.84
CA ALA A 122 5.17 -23.09 4.66
C ALA A 122 5.68 -21.68 5.00
N VAL A 123 5.02 -20.98 5.94
CA VAL A 123 5.50 -19.68 6.42
C VAL A 123 6.84 -19.83 7.14
N VAL A 124 6.96 -20.78 8.07
CA VAL A 124 8.19 -21.00 8.85
C VAL A 124 9.38 -21.31 7.94
N ASP A 125 9.19 -22.22 6.97
CA ASP A 125 10.24 -22.64 6.04
C ASP A 125 10.70 -21.49 5.15
N PHE A 126 9.76 -20.68 4.63
CA PHE A 126 10.09 -19.52 3.81
C PHE A 126 11.00 -18.53 4.54
N TYR A 127 10.68 -18.21 5.80
CA TYR A 127 11.46 -17.24 6.59
C TYR A 127 12.79 -17.80 7.08
N ARG A 128 12.81 -19.07 7.55
CA ARG A 128 14.07 -19.72 7.99
C ARG A 128 15.06 -19.88 6.84
N ALA A 129 14.61 -20.18 5.63
CA ALA A 129 15.48 -20.25 4.45
C ALA A 129 16.15 -18.91 4.09
N ARG A 130 15.72 -17.80 4.69
CA ARG A 130 16.22 -16.44 4.46
C ARG A 130 16.89 -15.84 5.70
N ASP A 131 17.13 -16.64 6.74
CA ASP A 131 17.62 -16.17 8.04
C ASP A 131 16.75 -15.05 8.65
N LEU A 132 15.44 -15.10 8.39
CA LEU A 132 14.46 -14.15 8.91
C LEU A 132 13.58 -14.81 9.97
N ARG A 133 13.09 -14.00 10.92
CA ARG A 133 12.08 -14.42 11.90
C ARG A 133 10.78 -14.72 11.17
N PRO A 134 10.16 -15.91 11.35
CA PRO A 134 8.82 -16.17 10.83
C PRO A 134 7.81 -15.21 11.45
N LEU A 135 7.25 -14.34 10.63
CA LEU A 135 6.28 -13.33 11.04
C LEU A 135 5.07 -13.36 10.12
N VAL A 136 3.89 -13.16 10.69
CA VAL A 136 2.63 -13.00 9.95
C VAL A 136 2.00 -11.68 10.33
N GLN A 137 1.56 -10.90 9.34
CA GLN A 137 0.73 -9.72 9.54
C GLN A 137 -0.73 -10.17 9.51
N ILE A 138 -1.40 -10.13 10.67
CA ILE A 138 -2.73 -10.70 10.85
C ILE A 138 -3.75 -9.63 11.20
N VAL A 139 -4.88 -9.59 10.48
CA VAL A 139 -6.03 -8.75 10.86
C VAL A 139 -6.58 -9.28 12.19
N GLU A 140 -6.68 -8.39 13.19
CA GLU A 140 -7.23 -8.76 14.49
C GLU A 140 -8.67 -9.29 14.35
N ASP A 141 -9.04 -10.23 15.22
CA ASP A 141 -10.34 -10.90 15.25
C ASP A 141 -10.78 -11.61 13.95
N SER A 142 -9.86 -11.80 12.99
CA SER A 142 -10.13 -12.62 11.80
C SER A 142 -10.12 -14.12 12.11
N ALA A 143 -10.74 -14.93 11.25
CA ALA A 143 -10.68 -16.40 11.37
C ALA A 143 -9.23 -16.92 11.37
N TRP A 144 -8.34 -16.29 10.59
CA TRP A 144 -6.93 -16.64 10.60
C TRP A 144 -6.23 -16.23 11.89
N HIS A 145 -6.60 -15.12 12.51
CA HIS A 145 -6.06 -14.75 13.82
C HIS A 145 -6.30 -15.84 14.86
N GLN A 146 -7.53 -16.37 14.92
CA GLN A 146 -7.88 -17.48 15.82
C GLN A 146 -7.05 -18.73 15.50
N ARG A 147 -6.97 -19.13 14.23
CA ARG A 147 -6.19 -20.30 13.80
C ARG A 147 -4.70 -20.21 14.12
N PHE A 148 -4.09 -19.04 13.95
CA PHE A 148 -2.69 -18.83 14.31
C PHE A 148 -2.47 -18.95 15.82
N VAL A 149 -3.35 -18.35 16.63
CA VAL A 149 -3.29 -18.46 18.09
C VAL A 149 -3.50 -19.91 18.56
N GLU A 150 -4.46 -20.64 17.98
CA GLU A 150 -4.69 -22.07 18.24
C GLU A 150 -3.48 -22.93 17.86
N ALA A 151 -2.76 -22.56 16.80
CA ALA A 151 -1.50 -23.18 16.39
C ALA A 151 -0.29 -22.74 17.24
N GLY A 152 -0.49 -22.00 18.33
CA GLY A 152 0.55 -21.61 19.27
C GLY A 152 1.38 -20.39 18.86
N TRP A 153 0.99 -19.68 17.80
CA TRP A 153 1.67 -18.43 17.42
C TRP A 153 1.32 -17.33 18.42
N VAL A 154 2.33 -16.53 18.78
CA VAL A 154 2.21 -15.49 19.81
C VAL A 154 2.45 -14.11 19.25
N GLY A 155 1.84 -13.11 19.89
CA GLY A 155 2.08 -11.70 19.58
C GLY A 155 3.55 -11.33 19.79
N VAL A 156 4.10 -10.55 18.87
CA VAL A 156 5.46 -10.01 18.98
C VAL A 156 5.51 -9.01 20.15
N THR A 157 6.32 -9.31 21.18
CA THR A 157 6.40 -8.52 22.43
C THR A 157 7.39 -7.37 22.39
N ASP A 158 8.34 -7.39 21.43
CA ASP A 158 9.29 -6.31 21.16
C ASP A 158 8.71 -5.21 20.26
N GLN A 159 7.40 -5.20 20.04
CA GLN A 159 6.69 -4.20 19.23
C GLN A 159 5.52 -3.58 20.00
N PRO A 160 5.12 -2.33 19.68
CA PRO A 160 3.94 -1.70 20.29
C PRO A 160 2.65 -2.52 20.01
N PRO A 161 1.54 -2.27 20.73
CA PRO A 161 0.41 -3.20 20.95
C PRO A 161 -0.48 -3.50 19.72
N GLY A 162 0.03 -3.33 18.51
CA GLY A 162 -0.68 -3.49 17.24
C GLY A 162 -0.78 -2.17 16.47
N ALA A 163 -1.04 -2.29 15.18
CA ALA A 163 -1.25 -1.18 14.28
C ALA A 163 -2.73 -1.10 13.88
N ILE A 164 -3.16 0.11 13.55
CA ILE A 164 -4.46 0.37 12.95
C ILE A 164 -4.28 0.83 11.52
N VAL A 165 -5.18 0.38 10.65
CA VAL A 165 -5.36 0.92 9.31
C VAL A 165 -6.45 1.97 9.38
N GLN A 166 -6.15 3.18 8.92
CA GLN A 166 -7.17 4.23 8.75
C GLN A 166 -7.43 4.47 7.28
N VAL A 167 -8.67 4.81 6.93
CA VAL A 167 -9.08 5.12 5.56
C VAL A 167 -9.86 6.44 5.48
N ALA A 168 -9.78 7.11 4.33
CA ALA A 168 -10.51 8.34 4.03
C ALA A 168 -10.99 8.35 2.56
N ASP A 169 -12.13 9.00 2.31
CA ASP A 169 -12.56 9.35 0.95
C ASP A 169 -11.97 10.72 0.57
N LEU A 170 -11.24 10.83 -0.55
CA LEU A 170 -10.60 12.07 -0.99
C LEU A 170 -11.56 13.00 -1.73
N ARG A 171 -12.66 13.37 -1.08
CA ARG A 171 -13.70 14.25 -1.65
C ARG A 171 -13.22 15.70 -1.78
N ASP A 172 -12.70 16.23 -0.68
CA ASP A 172 -12.20 17.59 -0.57
C ASP A 172 -10.67 17.56 -0.57
N VAL A 173 -10.07 17.66 -1.75
CA VAL A 173 -8.62 17.60 -1.93
C VAL A 173 -8.02 18.93 -1.45
N PRO A 174 -7.12 18.92 -0.45
CA PRO A 174 -6.47 20.14 0.02
C PRO A 174 -5.53 20.71 -1.05
N ALA A 175 -5.20 22.00 -0.93
CA ALA A 175 -4.15 22.60 -1.75
C ALA A 175 -2.77 22.08 -1.31
N ALA A 176 -1.88 21.85 -2.27
CA ALA A 176 -0.48 21.56 -1.97
C ALA A 176 0.20 22.80 -1.36
N ASP A 177 1.16 22.56 -0.48
CA ASP A 177 1.97 23.62 0.09
C ASP A 177 3.03 24.12 -0.91
N PRO A 178 3.20 25.44 -1.11
CA PRO A 178 4.12 25.96 -2.11
C PRO A 178 5.61 25.75 -1.79
N GLU A 179 5.96 25.50 -0.52
CA GLU A 179 7.35 25.21 -0.12
C GLU A 179 7.65 23.70 -0.13
N ALA A 180 6.63 22.85 -0.28
CA ALA A 180 6.81 21.42 -0.32
C ALA A 180 7.27 20.95 -1.71
N ILE A 181 8.27 20.08 -1.71
CA ILE A 181 8.78 19.42 -2.91
C ILE A 181 8.31 17.97 -2.87
N VAL A 182 7.86 17.43 -4.01
CA VAL A 182 7.57 16.00 -4.17
C VAL A 182 8.52 15.42 -5.21
N ALA A 183 9.47 14.60 -4.77
CA ALA A 183 10.39 13.86 -5.63
C ALA A 183 9.85 12.46 -5.95
N ASP A 184 10.31 11.85 -7.03
CA ASP A 184 9.97 10.47 -7.45
C ASP A 184 10.90 9.40 -6.83
N HIS A 185 11.97 9.82 -6.15
CA HIS A 185 12.93 8.96 -5.46
C HIS A 185 13.27 9.50 -4.07
N ALA A 186 13.75 8.62 -3.18
CA ALA A 186 14.12 9.03 -1.83
C ALA A 186 15.51 9.68 -1.86
N THR A 187 15.66 10.99 -1.73
CA THR A 187 17.04 11.56 -1.67
C THR A 187 17.79 11.05 -0.43
N ASP A 188 19.13 11.13 -0.43
CA ASP A 188 19.91 10.77 0.77
C ASP A 188 19.55 11.62 1.99
N GLY A 189 19.15 12.88 1.77
CA GLY A 189 18.58 13.75 2.80
C GLY A 189 17.28 13.19 3.37
N TRP A 190 16.37 12.75 2.51
CA TRP A 190 15.11 12.12 2.91
C TRP A 190 15.34 10.83 3.70
N LEU A 191 16.23 9.94 3.24
CA LEU A 191 16.57 8.69 3.95
C LEU A 191 17.20 8.95 5.31
N ARG A 192 18.09 9.96 5.41
CA ARG A 192 18.69 10.37 6.67
C ARG A 192 17.64 10.87 7.66
N HIS A 193 16.70 11.71 7.20
CA HIS A 193 15.60 12.19 8.04
C HIS A 193 14.68 11.04 8.48
N TYR A 194 14.39 10.07 7.60
CA TYR A 194 13.57 8.91 7.93
C TYR A 194 14.17 8.05 9.05
N GLY A 195 15.51 8.00 9.15
CA GLY A 195 16.25 7.53 10.33
C GLY A 195 16.11 6.04 10.68
N ARG A 196 15.41 5.25 9.86
CA ARG A 196 15.12 3.82 10.08
C ARG A 196 15.79 2.92 9.03
N VAL A 197 16.82 3.42 8.37
CA VAL A 197 17.52 2.75 7.26
C VAL A 197 18.84 2.20 7.78
N ARG A 198 19.01 0.87 7.71
CA ARG A 198 20.30 0.20 8.00
C ARG A 198 21.09 -0.06 6.73
N ASP A 199 20.40 -0.54 5.70
CA ASP A 199 20.94 -0.72 4.36
C ASP A 199 20.14 0.15 3.38
N ALA A 200 20.82 1.10 2.75
CA ALA A 200 20.19 2.06 1.85
C ALA A 200 19.65 1.38 0.58
N SER A 201 20.32 0.34 0.10
CA SER A 201 19.93 -0.33 -1.15
C SER A 201 18.58 -1.05 -1.00
N THR A 202 18.42 -1.86 0.06
CA THR A 202 17.16 -2.51 0.42
C THR A 202 16.08 -1.48 0.73
N ALA A 203 16.43 -0.41 1.47
CA ALA A 203 15.44 0.61 1.80
C ALA A 203 14.90 1.31 0.56
N ARG A 204 15.75 1.67 -0.40
CA ARG A 204 15.34 2.24 -1.69
C ARG A 204 14.47 1.26 -2.47
N ALA A 205 14.90 0.00 -2.59
CA ALA A 205 14.13 -1.02 -3.31
C ALA A 205 12.69 -1.17 -2.78
N VAL A 206 12.49 -1.07 -1.46
CA VAL A 206 11.15 -1.10 -0.83
C VAL A 206 10.42 0.23 -0.97
N LEU A 207 11.07 1.35 -0.67
CA LEU A 207 10.44 2.67 -0.61
C LEU A 207 10.05 3.17 -2.01
N GLU A 208 10.91 2.95 -3.00
CA GLU A 208 10.75 3.40 -4.39
C GLU A 208 10.07 2.34 -5.27
N GLY A 209 9.88 1.12 -4.75
CA GLY A 209 9.32 -0.01 -5.50
C GLY A 209 7.94 0.21 -6.15
N PRO A 210 6.99 0.97 -5.55
CA PRO A 210 5.72 1.25 -6.20
C PRO A 210 5.88 2.09 -7.47
N ALA A 211 5.13 1.75 -8.51
CA ALA A 211 5.21 2.43 -9.81
C ALA A 211 4.85 3.92 -9.76
N THR A 212 4.03 4.34 -8.79
CA THR A 212 3.68 5.75 -8.57
C THR A 212 3.90 6.08 -7.10
N VAL A 213 5.04 6.72 -6.83
CA VAL A 213 5.49 7.09 -5.49
C VAL A 213 5.99 8.54 -5.49
N GLY A 214 5.70 9.23 -4.38
CA GLY A 214 6.15 10.59 -4.11
C GLY A 214 6.83 10.65 -2.75
N PHE A 215 7.98 11.32 -2.70
CA PHE A 215 8.74 11.64 -1.50
C PHE A 215 8.61 13.13 -1.24
N VAL A 216 7.76 13.47 -0.27
CA VAL A 216 7.45 14.86 0.09
C VAL A 216 8.50 15.37 1.07
N SER A 217 8.97 16.59 0.90
CA SER A 217 9.86 17.27 1.84
C SER A 217 9.57 18.77 1.92
N ILE A 218 9.70 19.35 3.12
CA ILE A 218 9.74 20.82 3.33
C ILE A 218 11.09 21.13 3.96
N GLY A 219 12.04 21.56 3.13
CA GLY A 219 13.46 21.65 3.50
C GLY A 219 13.97 20.36 4.15
N ASP A 220 14.82 20.48 5.16
CA ASP A 220 15.28 19.35 5.98
C ASP A 220 14.38 19.10 7.21
N ALA A 221 13.31 19.90 7.39
CA ALA A 221 12.54 19.95 8.62
C ALA A 221 11.39 18.93 8.68
N ALA A 222 10.86 18.51 7.54
CA ALA A 222 9.76 17.55 7.50
C ALA A 222 9.78 16.72 6.21
N ILE A 223 9.37 15.45 6.34
CA ILE A 223 9.25 14.52 5.22
C ILE A 223 7.91 13.79 5.25
N GLY A 224 7.51 13.25 4.10
CA GLY A 224 6.43 12.29 3.95
C GLY A 224 6.69 11.37 2.76
N ARG A 225 6.01 10.23 2.74
CA ARG A 225 5.93 9.36 1.56
C ARG A 225 4.47 9.12 1.21
N ILE A 226 4.17 9.22 -0.07
CA ILE A 226 2.86 8.96 -0.63
C ILE A 226 3.00 7.99 -1.81
N VAL A 227 2.07 7.06 -1.93
CA VAL A 227 1.99 6.15 -3.09
C VAL A 227 0.59 6.18 -3.66
N VAL A 228 0.46 5.93 -4.97
CA VAL A 228 -0.83 5.62 -5.60
C VAL A 228 -0.81 4.19 -6.10
N THR A 229 -1.82 3.42 -5.71
CA THR A 229 -2.01 2.02 -6.09
C THR A 229 -3.45 1.86 -6.55
N GLY A 230 -3.66 1.84 -7.88
CA GLY A 230 -4.98 1.97 -8.46
C GLY A 230 -5.68 3.26 -8.03
N GLU A 231 -6.76 3.16 -7.25
CA GLU A 231 -7.54 4.31 -6.75
C GLU A 231 -7.15 4.77 -5.33
N TRP A 232 -6.15 4.11 -4.71
CA TRP A 232 -5.77 4.31 -3.31
C TRP A 232 -4.47 5.09 -3.15
N ALA A 233 -4.51 6.11 -2.29
CA ALA A 233 -3.38 6.89 -1.80
C ALA A 233 -2.84 6.30 -0.49
N GLY A 234 -1.62 5.80 -0.45
CA GLY A 234 -1.00 5.26 0.77
C GLY A 234 -0.04 6.26 1.41
N LEU A 235 -0.40 6.84 2.56
CA LEU A 235 0.50 7.73 3.31
C LEU A 235 1.36 6.93 4.29
N ALA A 236 2.65 7.25 4.32
CA ALA A 236 3.62 6.69 5.24
C ALA A 236 4.75 7.68 5.54
N ALA A 237 5.57 7.37 6.55
CA ALA A 237 6.80 8.12 6.85
C ALA A 237 6.61 9.65 7.00
N VAL A 238 5.49 10.09 7.58
CA VAL A 238 5.26 11.50 7.91
C VAL A 238 6.05 11.81 9.17
N GLU A 239 7.15 12.54 9.01
CA GLU A 239 8.08 12.88 10.08
C GLU A 239 8.36 14.38 10.10
N VAL A 240 8.58 14.91 11.30
CA VAL A 240 8.99 16.30 11.52
C VAL A 240 10.14 16.30 12.51
N ASP A 241 11.21 16.99 12.15
CA ASP A 241 12.35 17.26 13.01
C ASP A 241 11.85 17.80 14.37
N PRO A 242 12.25 17.18 15.50
CA PRO A 242 11.92 17.65 16.84
C PRO A 242 12.08 19.17 17.04
N ALA A 243 13.11 19.80 16.47
CA ALA A 243 13.38 21.23 16.58
C ALA A 243 12.35 22.12 15.84
N HIS A 244 11.64 21.55 14.87
CA HIS A 244 10.68 22.25 14.01
C HIS A 244 9.22 21.86 14.28
N ARG A 245 8.95 21.13 15.36
CA ARG A 245 7.60 20.71 15.74
C ARG A 245 6.72 21.88 16.14
N ARG A 246 5.39 21.65 16.11
CA ARG A 246 4.33 22.63 16.45
C ARG A 246 4.23 23.83 15.50
N GLN A 247 4.89 23.77 14.34
CA GLN A 247 4.81 24.77 13.27
C GLN A 247 3.86 24.37 12.12
N GLY A 248 3.04 23.33 12.32
CA GLY A 248 2.10 22.85 11.30
C GLY A 248 2.71 22.02 10.17
N LEU A 249 4.02 21.74 10.17
CA LEU A 249 4.72 21.05 9.08
C LEU A 249 4.13 19.68 8.73
N ALA A 250 3.76 18.86 9.72
CA ALA A 250 3.16 17.55 9.46
C ALA A 250 1.84 17.67 8.69
N ARG A 251 1.04 18.71 8.97
CA ARG A 251 -0.21 18.99 8.26
C ARG A 251 0.07 19.35 6.80
N ARG A 252 1.06 20.23 6.55
CA ARG A 252 1.48 20.65 5.21
C ARG A 252 1.99 19.48 4.36
N ILE A 253 2.72 18.54 4.98
CA ILE A 253 3.12 17.28 4.35
C ILE A 253 1.90 16.45 3.93
N VAL A 254 0.91 16.29 4.82
CA VAL A 254 -0.32 15.53 4.51
C VAL A 254 -1.13 16.21 3.40
N GLU A 255 -1.31 17.54 3.47
CA GLU A 255 -2.01 18.33 2.45
C GLU A 255 -1.36 18.14 1.07
N THR A 256 -0.04 18.33 1.00
CA THR A 256 0.73 18.13 -0.24
C THR A 256 0.65 16.70 -0.75
N SER A 257 0.74 15.71 0.15
CA SER A 257 0.64 14.29 -0.21
C SER A 257 -0.73 13.95 -0.82
N LEU A 258 -1.81 14.45 -0.23
CA LEU A 258 -3.17 14.19 -0.71
C LEU A 258 -3.46 14.93 -2.03
N ALA A 259 -2.98 16.16 -2.17
CA ALA A 259 -3.06 16.91 -3.42
C ALA A 259 -2.33 16.17 -4.56
N TRP A 260 -1.10 15.72 -4.28
CA TRP A 260 -0.31 14.94 -5.23
C TRP A 260 -1.00 13.64 -5.60
N ALA A 261 -1.50 12.87 -4.63
CA ALA A 261 -2.17 11.60 -4.90
C ALA A 261 -3.46 11.77 -5.73
N ALA A 262 -4.25 12.81 -5.46
CA ALA A 262 -5.44 13.12 -6.23
C ALA A 262 -5.12 13.46 -7.70
N ALA A 263 -4.03 14.21 -7.93
CA ALA A 263 -3.54 14.48 -9.29
C ALA A 263 -3.09 13.20 -10.03
N HIS A 264 -2.67 12.17 -9.28
CA HIS A 264 -2.30 10.86 -9.82
C HIS A 264 -3.50 9.86 -9.87
N GLY A 265 -4.71 10.35 -9.61
CA GLY A 265 -5.96 9.60 -9.80
C GLY A 265 -6.44 8.80 -8.59
N ALA A 266 -5.84 8.99 -7.41
CA ALA A 266 -6.40 8.44 -6.18
C ALA A 266 -7.70 9.16 -5.80
N ASP A 267 -8.69 8.41 -5.35
CA ASP A 267 -9.95 8.96 -4.81
C ASP A 267 -10.23 8.53 -3.36
N LYS A 268 -9.37 7.66 -2.82
CA LYS A 268 -9.37 7.17 -1.44
C LYS A 268 -7.96 7.21 -0.90
N ALA A 269 -7.82 7.27 0.41
CA ALA A 269 -6.53 7.15 1.07
C ALA A 269 -6.55 6.14 2.19
N TYR A 270 -5.39 5.56 2.48
CA TYR A 270 -5.12 4.77 3.66
C TYR A 270 -3.80 5.19 4.31
N LEU A 271 -3.67 4.85 5.58
CA LEU A 271 -2.42 4.88 6.31
C LEU A 271 -2.39 3.77 7.36
N GLN A 272 -1.19 3.39 7.78
CA GLN A 272 -0.95 2.41 8.83
C GLN A 272 -0.13 3.09 9.93
N THR A 273 -0.64 3.09 11.16
CA THR A 273 0.04 3.69 12.32
C THR A 273 -0.16 2.83 13.55
N MET A 274 0.74 2.95 14.53
CA MET A 274 0.57 2.24 15.81
C MET A 274 -0.68 2.75 16.53
N ARG A 275 -1.39 1.83 17.21
CA ARG A 275 -2.68 2.13 17.86
C ARG A 275 -2.57 3.24 18.92
N ASP A 276 -1.44 3.33 19.59
CA ASP A 276 -1.11 4.29 20.65
C ASP A 276 -0.50 5.59 20.12
N ASN A 277 -0.32 5.74 18.81
CA ASN A 277 0.18 6.97 18.20
C ASN A 277 -0.93 8.03 18.10
N HIS A 278 -1.43 8.47 19.26
CA HIS A 278 -2.49 9.47 19.38
C HIS A 278 -2.17 10.79 18.64
N PRO A 279 -0.92 11.32 18.65
CA PRO A 279 -0.59 12.51 17.88
C PRO A 279 -0.80 12.34 16.37
N ALA A 280 -0.40 11.19 15.81
CA ALA A 280 -0.61 10.91 14.39
C ALA A 280 -2.10 10.71 14.08
N ILE A 281 -2.84 9.98 14.92
CA ILE A 281 -4.29 9.80 14.75
C ILE A 281 -5.01 11.16 14.74
N ALA A 282 -4.65 12.07 15.65
CA ALA A 282 -5.22 13.42 15.70
C ALA A 282 -4.84 14.29 14.48
N LEU A 283 -3.63 14.11 13.93
CA LEU A 283 -3.18 14.79 12.71
C LEU A 283 -4.07 14.43 11.50
N TYR A 284 -4.45 13.17 11.36
CA TYR A 284 -5.16 12.68 10.18
C TYR A 284 -6.68 12.86 10.23
N ALA A 285 -7.27 12.94 11.43
CA ALA A 285 -8.72 13.04 11.61
C ALA A 285 -9.39 14.20 10.82
N PRO A 286 -8.81 15.43 10.74
CA PRO A 286 -9.38 16.52 9.95
C PRO A 286 -9.47 16.24 8.43
N PHE A 287 -8.70 15.26 7.92
CA PHE A 287 -8.74 14.83 6.52
C PHE A 287 -9.72 13.68 6.27
N GLY A 288 -10.57 13.37 7.26
CA GLY A 288 -11.59 12.32 7.15
C GLY A 288 -11.09 10.90 7.37
N PHE A 289 -9.84 10.73 7.85
CA PHE A 289 -9.33 9.42 8.22
C PHE A 289 -10.07 8.87 9.43
N ARG A 290 -10.53 7.63 9.30
CA ARG A 290 -11.15 6.85 10.37
C ARG A 290 -10.56 5.46 10.41
N THR A 291 -10.47 4.89 11.61
CA THR A 291 -10.03 3.51 11.81
C THR A 291 -10.94 2.55 11.04
N HIS A 292 -10.34 1.70 10.22
CA HIS A 292 -11.02 0.65 9.46
C HIS A 292 -10.90 -0.71 10.16
N HIS A 293 -9.68 -1.11 10.51
CA HIS A 293 -9.39 -2.36 11.21
C HIS A 293 -8.04 -2.25 11.91
N ALA A 294 -7.77 -3.20 12.80
CA ALA A 294 -6.47 -3.37 13.43
C ALA A 294 -5.78 -4.63 12.90
N TYR A 295 -4.46 -4.63 12.94
CA TYR A 295 -3.65 -5.80 12.68
C TYR A 295 -2.50 -5.90 13.68
N ARG A 296 -1.99 -7.12 13.88
CA ARG A 296 -0.80 -7.41 14.69
C ARG A 296 0.18 -8.27 13.92
N TYR A 297 1.40 -8.33 14.42
CA TYR A 297 2.35 -9.34 14.01
C TYR A 297 2.33 -10.50 15.00
N LEU A 298 2.24 -11.72 14.49
CA LEU A 298 2.48 -12.93 15.28
C LEU A 298 3.78 -13.59 14.81
N THR A 299 4.44 -14.28 15.73
CA THR A 299 5.64 -15.08 15.48
C THR A 299 5.36 -16.55 15.73
N ALA A 300 6.09 -17.42 15.04
CA ALA A 300 6.07 -18.86 15.30
C ALA A 300 6.52 -19.15 16.75
N PRO A 301 6.02 -20.25 17.36
CA PRO A 301 6.46 -20.73 18.67
C PRO A 301 7.93 -21.14 18.71
#